data_AF-A0A453FWG7-F1
#
_entry.id   AF-A0A453FWG7-F1
#
_cell.length_a   1.000
_cell.length_b   1.000
_cell.length_c   1.000
_cell.angle_alpha   90.00
_cell.angle_beta   90.00
_cell.angle_gamma   90.00
#
_symmetry.space_group_name_H-M   'P 1'
#
loop_
_entity.id
_entity.type
_entity.pdbx_description
1 polymer ?
#
loop_
_entity_poly.entity_id
_entity_poly.type
_entity_poly.pdbx_seq_one_letter_code
_entity_poly.pdbx_strand_id
1 'polypeptide(L)' 'MDAPFFHELRRQASSYLTGKIRSARLVLTDVTPTQLMTEEATNGDASLPNAKTMSLIAREAFEIDEYLRISDILHTR' A
#
# COMPACT_ATOMS: atom_id res chain seq x y z
N MET A 1 22.28 1.47 -35.48
CA MET A 1 21.36 0.40 -35.02
C MET A 1 20.98 0.71 -33.58
N ASP A 2 20.24 1.80 -33.35
CA ASP A 2 20.29 2.48 -32.04
C ASP A 2 18.92 2.56 -31.35
N ALA A 3 17.82 2.55 -32.12
CA ALA A 3 16.46 2.69 -31.60
C ALA A 3 16.01 1.60 -30.59
N PRO A 4 16.34 0.29 -30.75
CA PRO A 4 15.86 -0.73 -29.81
C PRO A 4 16.56 -0.64 -28.45
N PHE A 5 17.86 -0.34 -28.44
CA PHE A 5 18.67 -0.21 -27.23
C PHE A 5 18.22 0.97 -26.36
N PHE A 6 17.98 2.13 -26.98
CA PHE A 6 17.47 3.31 -26.26
C PHE A 6 16.06 3.09 -25.69
N HIS A 7 15.21 2.33 -26.38
CA HIS A 7 13.87 1.98 -25.89
C HIS A 7 13.93 1.08 -24.64
N GLU A 8 14.81 0.07 -24.66
CA GLU A 8 15.03 -0.85 -23.54
C GLU A 8 15.59 -0.11 -22.31
N LEU A 9 16.61 0.73 -22.52
CA LEU A 9 17.20 1.57 -21.48
C LEU A 9 16.15 2.51 -20.86
N ARG A 10 15.34 3.16 -21.69
CA ARG A 10 14.25 4.04 -21.23
C ARG A 10 13.24 3.26 -20.39
N ARG A 11 12.83 2.07 -20.83
CA ARG A 11 11.89 1.21 -20.10
C ARG A 11 12.44 0.80 -18.74
N GLN A 12 13.71 0.38 -18.70
CA GLN A 12 14.39 0.01 -17.45
C GLN A 12 14.51 1.21 -16.50
N ALA A 13 14.94 2.37 -17.00
CA ALA A 13 15.07 3.58 -16.20
C ALA A 13 13.71 4.08 -15.68
N SER A 14 12.65 4.04 -16.49
CA SER A 14 11.29 4.40 -16.05
C SER A 14 10.75 3.45 -14.99
N SER A 15 10.98 2.14 -15.13
CA SER A 15 10.58 1.15 -14.12
C SER A 15 11.32 1.37 -12.80
N TYR A 16 12.63 1.60 -12.86
CA TYR A 16 13.46 1.86 -11.69
C TYR A 16 13.04 3.15 -10.97
N LEU A 17 12.85 4.24 -11.70
CA LEU A 17 12.39 5.52 -11.15
C LEU A 17 11.01 5.39 -10.50
N THR A 18 10.07 4.69 -11.16
CA THR A 18 8.73 4.44 -10.62
C THR A 18 8.81 3.59 -9.34
N GLY A 19 9.69 2.59 -9.30
CA GLY A 19 9.97 1.80 -8.10
C GLY A 19 10.54 2.64 -6.96
N LYS A 20 11.47 3.57 -7.26
CA LYS A 20 12.04 4.50 -6.28
C LYS A 20 11.02 5.51 -5.79
N ILE A 21 10.14 6.04 -6.63
CA ILE A 21 9.04 6.93 -6.21
C ILE A 21 8.04 6.16 -5.34
N ARG A 22 7.70 4.91 -5.66
CA ARG A 22 6.82 4.07 -4.83
C ARG A 22 7.45 3.79 -3.46
N SER A 23 8.74 3.44 -3.44
CA SER A 23 9.48 3.21 -2.19
C SER A 23 9.63 4.49 -1.38
N ALA A 24 9.96 5.60 -2.03
CA ALA A 24 10.07 6.91 -1.38
C ALA A 24 8.72 7.38 -0.85
N ARG A 25 7.61 7.15 -1.56
CA ARG A 25 6.26 7.42 -1.03
C ARG A 25 5.96 6.55 0.20
N LEU A 26 6.28 5.26 0.16
CA LEU A 26 6.14 4.38 1.34
C LEU A 26 6.94 4.88 2.55
N VAL A 27 8.10 5.51 2.32
CA VAL A 27 8.96 6.09 3.36
C VAL A 27 8.56 7.52 3.74
N LEU A 28 8.04 8.34 2.82
CA LEU A 28 7.67 9.75 3.05
C LEU A 28 6.25 9.90 3.62
N THR A 29 5.37 8.97 3.32
CA THR A 29 4.04 8.89 3.92
C THR A 29 4.05 7.64 4.76
N ASP A 30 4.30 7.75 6.07
CA ASP A 30 4.38 6.63 7.04
C ASP A 30 3.11 5.73 7.13
N VAL A 31 2.16 5.90 6.20
CA VAL A 31 0.91 5.16 6.10
C VAL A 31 1.06 4.02 5.09
N THR A 32 1.03 2.79 5.58
CA THR A 32 1.06 1.59 4.72
C THR A 32 -0.27 1.43 3.97
N PRO A 33 -0.31 0.71 2.83
CA PRO A 33 -1.56 0.41 2.14
C PRO A 33 -2.60 -0.26 3.05
N THR A 34 -2.14 -1.15 3.93
CA THR A 34 -2.98 -1.85 4.92
C THR A 34 -3.58 -0.90 5.94
N GLN A 35 -2.80 0.08 6.41
CA GLN A 35 -3.26 1.13 7.30
C GLN A 35 -4.37 1.96 6.64
N LEU A 36 -4.17 2.39 5.38
CA LEU A 36 -5.19 3.13 4.62
C LEU A 36 -6.48 2.32 4.43
N MET A 37 -6.35 1.04 4.09
CA MET A 37 -7.50 0.14 3.92
C MET A 37 -8.28 -0.06 5.22
N THR A 38 -7.58 -0.11 6.35
CA THR A 38 -8.19 -0.26 7.68
C THR A 38 -8.92 1.01 8.09
N GLU A 39 -8.34 2.18 7.85
CA GLU A 39 -9.00 3.48 8.08
C GLU A 39 -10.28 3.62 7.25
N GLU A 40 -10.23 3.26 5.96
CA GLU A 40 -11.40 3.32 5.07
C GLU A 40 -12.49 2.34 5.50
N ALA A 41 -12.12 1.11 5.87
CA ALA A 41 -13.06 0.10 6.36
C ALA A 41 -13.72 0.46 7.70
N THR A 42 -13.14 1.41 8.43
CA THR A 42 -13.61 1.85 9.76
C THR A 42 -14.08 3.31 9.76
N ASN A 43 -14.30 3.93 8.60
CA ASN A 43 -14.57 5.35 8.43
C ASN A 43 -15.93 5.85 9.01
N GLY A 44 -16.62 5.10 9.86
CA GLY A 44 -17.87 5.52 10.52
C GLY A 44 -19.06 5.75 9.58
N ASP A 45 -18.86 5.76 8.26
CA ASP A 45 -19.90 5.71 7.26
C ASP A 45 -20.70 4.41 7.43
N ALA A 46 -22.03 4.49 7.34
CA ALA A 46 -22.94 3.35 7.58
C ALA A 46 -22.80 2.19 6.58
N SER A 47 -21.83 2.24 5.65
CA SER A 47 -21.54 1.16 4.72
C SER A 47 -20.69 0.09 5.41
N LEU A 48 -21.21 -1.13 5.43
CA LEU A 48 -20.46 -2.29 5.88
C LEU A 48 -19.17 -2.44 5.04
N PRO A 49 -18.02 -2.74 5.67
CA PRO A 49 -16.80 -2.97 4.93
C PRO A 49 -16.93 -4.20 4.04
N ASN A 50 -16.45 -4.07 2.80
CA ASN A 50 -16.47 -5.15 1.81
C ASN A 50 -15.71 -6.39 2.34
N ALA A 51 -16.30 -7.58 2.21
CA ALA A 51 -15.70 -8.83 2.69
C ALA A 51 -14.29 -9.08 2.13
N LYS A 52 -14.05 -8.71 0.85
CA LYS A 52 -12.71 -8.81 0.25
C LYS A 52 -11.69 -7.91 0.94
N THR A 53 -12.09 -6.70 1.33
CA THR A 53 -11.25 -5.77 2.08
C THR A 53 -10.93 -6.34 3.46
N MET A 54 -11.94 -6.87 4.16
CA MET A 54 -11.76 -7.52 5.46
C MET A 54 -10.81 -8.73 5.38
N SER A 55 -10.92 -9.57 4.35
CA SER A 55 -10.00 -10.71 4.16
C SER A 55 -8.56 -10.27 3.90
N LEU A 56 -8.35 -9.15 3.20
CA LEU A 56 -7.01 -8.60 2.97
C LEU A 56 -6.42 -8.06 4.27
N ILE A 57 -7.16 -7.24 5.02
CA ILE A 57 -6.72 -6.73 6.33
C ILE A 57 -6.36 -7.90 7.27
N ALA A 58 -7.21 -8.92 7.35
CA ALA A 58 -6.95 -10.10 8.18
C ALA A 58 -5.70 -10.87 7.75
N ARG A 59 -5.38 -10.92 6.46
CA ARG A 59 -4.17 -11.57 5.95
C ARG A 59 -2.92 -10.78 6.31
N GLU A 60 -2.94 -9.46 6.15
CA GLU A 60 -1.78 -8.62 6.46
C GLU A 60 -1.53 -8.52 7.97
N ALA A 61 -2.56 -8.70 8.81
CA ALA A 61 -2.44 -8.72 10.27
C ALA A 61 -1.60 -9.89 10.83
N PHE A 62 -1.15 -10.84 10.01
CA PHE A 62 -0.18 -11.85 10.43
C PHE A 62 1.26 -11.31 10.49
N GLU A 63 1.55 -10.17 9.85
CA GLU A 63 2.82 -9.45 9.98
C GLU A 63 2.79 -8.56 11.22
N ILE A 64 3.83 -8.64 12.08
CA ILE A 64 3.83 -7.97 13.39
C ILE A 64 3.68 -6.45 13.27
N ASP A 65 4.38 -5.82 12.32
CA ASP A 65 4.33 -4.38 12.12
C ASP A 65 2.95 -3.91 11.63
N GLU A 66 2.31 -4.70 10.76
CA GLU A 66 0.98 -4.41 10.25
C GLU A 66 -0.09 -4.70 11.32
N TYR A 67 0.07 -5.75 12.13
CA TYR A 67 -0.79 -6.02 13.28
C TYR A 67 -0.85 -4.82 14.23
N LEU A 68 0.31 -4.26 14.59
CA LEU A 68 0.38 -3.12 15.50
C LEU A 68 -0.35 -1.90 14.91
N ARG A 69 -0.14 -1.61 13.62
CA ARG A 69 -0.79 -0.48 12.92
C ARG A 69 -2.30 -0.68 12.79
N ILE A 70 -2.75 -1.88 12.39
CA ILE A 70 -4.18 -2.22 12.27
C ILE A 70 -4.85 -2.11 13.65
N SER A 71 -4.22 -2.67 14.68
CA SER A 71 -4.77 -2.66 16.05
C SER A 71 -4.89 -1.24 16.60
N ASP A 72 -3.93 -0.36 16.30
CA ASP A 72 -3.97 1.04 16.73
C ASP A 72 -5.17 1.79 16.12
N ILE A 73 -5.43 1.60 14.82
CA ILE A 73 -6.63 2.13 14.17
C ILE A 73 -7.89 1.56 14.80
N LEU A 74 -7.96 0.24 14.98
CA LEU A 74 -9.16 -0.41 15.52
C LEU A 74 -9.47 0.01 16.96
N HIS A 75 -8.46 0.36 17.77
CA HIS A 75 -8.67 0.85 19.14
C HIS A 75 -9.06 2.33 19.21
N THR A 76 -8.79 3.12 18.16
CA THR A 76 -9.07 4.57 18.13
C THR A 76 -10.42 4.93 17.51
N ARG A 77 -11.13 3.93 16.96
CA ARG A 77 -12.45 4.04 16.34
C ARG A 77 -13.56 3.61 17.30
#